data_AF-K0RTK2-F1
#
_entry.id   AF-K0RTK2-F1
#
_cell.length_a   1.000
_cell.length_b   1.000
_cell.length_c   1.000
_cell.angle_alpha   90.00
_cell.angle_beta   90.00
_cell.angle_gamma   90.00
#
_symmetry.space_group_name_H-M   'P 1'
#
loop_
_entity.id
_entity.type
_entity.pdbx_description
1 polymer ?
#
loop_
_entity_poly.entity_id
_entity_poly.type
_entity_poly.pdbx_seq_one_letter_code
_entity_poly.pdbx_strand_id
1 'polypeptide(L)'
;MENLLGSMKENIQTLSLGTVLNDSDHGEKIIKIDFNLNDEQGNYVRADHDELLMPHWKEFAAALRHWSEYHANGDCLEVVAINSIELPKSVLDILRPAFEESRIETVFFDNSHHTGRMVGFVKNVLQRNHFVTKLGFYEIKFSQEGVKSLCDAIKLRNAEGQFIKYLALANCFEHGIDTHTLKMILTSIASGSATAVVVLDLRSNGMSSREAAVIA
;
A
#
# COMPACT_ATOMS: atom_id res chain seq x y z
N MET A 1 -1.96 -15.64 -16.26
CA MET A 1 -3.17 -14.82 -16.04
C MET A 1 -4.23 -15.56 -15.23
N GLU A 2 -4.40 -16.87 -15.43
CA GLU A 2 -5.36 -17.69 -14.65
C GLU A 2 -5.18 -17.57 -13.12
N ASN A 3 -3.93 -17.57 -12.64
CA ASN A 3 -3.64 -17.41 -11.20
C ASN A 3 -4.12 -16.07 -10.63
N LEU A 4 -3.96 -14.95 -11.37
CA LEU A 4 -4.43 -13.63 -10.94
C LEU A 4 -5.96 -13.59 -10.90
N LEU A 5 -6.61 -14.11 -11.94
CA LEU A 5 -8.06 -14.15 -12.01
C LEU A 5 -8.67 -15.02 -10.90
N GLY A 6 -8.04 -16.16 -10.60
CA GLY A 6 -8.41 -17.02 -9.48
C GLY A 6 -8.33 -16.28 -8.14
N SER A 7 -7.18 -15.67 -7.85
CA SER A 7 -6.95 -14.87 -6.63
C SER A 7 -7.97 -13.72 -6.50
N MET A 8 -8.24 -12.98 -7.57
CA MET A 8 -9.26 -11.92 -7.54
C MET A 8 -10.65 -12.46 -7.19
N LYS A 9 -11.08 -13.55 -7.85
CA LYS A 9 -12.41 -14.14 -7.62
C LYS A 9 -12.58 -14.67 -6.19
N GLU A 10 -11.55 -15.34 -5.68
CA GLU A 10 -11.52 -15.84 -4.30
C GLU A 10 -11.61 -14.70 -3.29
N ASN A 11 -10.82 -13.64 -3.46
CA ASN A 11 -10.87 -12.46 -2.60
C ASN A 11 -12.24 -11.76 -2.67
N ILE A 12 -12.81 -11.59 -3.87
CA ILE A 12 -14.14 -11.00 -4.06
C ILE A 12 -15.21 -11.81 -3.32
N GLN A 13 -15.19 -13.14 -3.47
CA GLN A 13 -16.12 -14.04 -2.80
C GLN A 13 -15.98 -13.95 -1.28
N THR A 14 -14.73 -13.97 -0.79
CA THR A 14 -14.40 -13.90 0.64
C THR A 14 -14.89 -12.60 1.27
N LEU A 15 -14.65 -11.47 0.60
CA LEU A 15 -15.15 -10.15 1.01
C LEU A 15 -16.68 -10.10 1.01
N SER A 16 -17.31 -10.65 -0.03
CA SER A 16 -18.76 -10.62 -0.20
C SER A 16 -19.50 -11.49 0.82
N LEU A 17 -18.92 -12.64 1.20
CA LEU A 17 -19.47 -13.55 2.21
C LEU A 17 -19.12 -13.15 3.65
N GLY A 18 -18.21 -12.19 3.84
CA GLY A 18 -17.73 -11.82 5.18
C GLY A 18 -16.83 -12.89 5.81
N THR A 19 -16.41 -13.89 5.04
CA THR A 19 -15.62 -15.03 5.51
C THR A 19 -14.12 -14.78 5.40
N VAL A 20 -13.68 -13.52 5.57
CA VAL A 20 -12.25 -13.18 5.58
C VAL A 20 -11.60 -13.98 6.69
N LEU A 21 -10.95 -15.07 6.29
CA LEU A 21 -10.30 -15.98 7.21
C LEU A 21 -9.06 -15.28 7.73
N ASN A 22 -8.81 -15.48 9.01
CA ASN A 22 -7.54 -15.16 9.60
C ASN A 22 -6.50 -16.08 8.95
N ASP A 23 -5.49 -15.51 8.29
CA ASP A 23 -4.39 -16.36 7.80
C ASP A 23 -3.71 -17.00 9.02
N SER A 24 -3.57 -18.33 8.95
CA SER A 24 -3.63 -19.21 10.12
C SER A 24 -2.36 -19.27 10.98
N ASP A 25 -1.40 -18.36 10.80
CA ASP A 25 -0.23 -18.24 11.66
C ASP A 25 -0.23 -16.98 12.54
N HIS A 26 -0.98 -15.93 12.16
CA HIS A 26 -0.94 -14.63 12.87
C HIS A 26 -2.32 -14.03 13.20
N GLY A 27 -3.42 -14.64 12.77
CA GLY A 27 -4.75 -14.14 13.13
C GLY A 27 -5.22 -12.97 12.26
N GLU A 28 -4.45 -12.58 11.24
CA GLU A 28 -4.65 -11.35 10.50
C GLU A 28 -5.69 -11.49 9.38
N LYS A 29 -6.59 -10.51 9.25
CA LYS A 29 -7.57 -10.42 8.14
C LYS A 29 -6.92 -9.84 6.89
N ILE A 30 -6.30 -10.71 6.10
CA ILE A 30 -5.50 -10.34 4.92
C ILE A 30 -6.31 -10.56 3.64
N ILE A 31 -6.30 -9.55 2.77
CA ILE A 31 -6.74 -9.62 1.38
C ILE A 31 -5.52 -9.36 0.51
N LYS A 32 -5.11 -10.36 -0.28
CA LYS A 32 -3.93 -10.29 -1.12
C LYS A 32 -4.30 -10.58 -2.56
N ILE A 33 -4.16 -9.58 -3.43
CA ILE A 33 -4.20 -9.77 -4.87
C ILE A 33 -2.76 -9.86 -5.34
N ASP A 34 -2.33 -11.05 -5.73
CA ASP A 34 -0.96 -11.29 -6.15
C ASP A 34 -0.86 -11.94 -7.53
N PHE A 35 0.27 -11.68 -8.16
CA PHE A 35 0.69 -12.39 -9.34
C PHE A 35 2.11 -12.91 -9.11
N ASN A 36 2.21 -14.16 -8.70
CA ASN A 36 3.49 -14.82 -8.45
C ASN A 36 3.90 -15.62 -9.68
N LEU A 37 4.62 -14.98 -10.60
CA LEU A 37 5.40 -15.68 -11.61
C LEU A 37 6.86 -15.29 -11.43
N ASN A 38 7.75 -16.28 -11.53
CA ASN A 38 9.18 -16.04 -11.59
C ASN A 38 9.66 -16.25 -13.03
N ASP A 39 10.59 -15.43 -13.48
CA ASP A 39 11.32 -15.70 -14.73
C ASP A 39 12.32 -16.85 -14.53
N GLU A 40 13.02 -17.22 -15.60
CA GLU A 40 14.03 -18.28 -15.57
C GLU A 40 15.20 -17.96 -14.62
N GLN A 41 15.37 -16.70 -14.24
CA GLN A 41 16.40 -16.22 -13.32
C GLN A 41 15.88 -16.10 -11.87
N GLY A 42 14.61 -16.42 -11.62
CA GLY A 42 14.00 -16.34 -10.30
C GLY A 42 13.52 -14.94 -9.91
N ASN A 43 13.51 -13.96 -10.83
CA ASN A 43 12.97 -12.63 -10.56
C ASN A 43 11.45 -12.64 -10.69
N TYR A 44 10.77 -11.88 -9.83
CA TYR A 44 9.33 -11.72 -9.92
C TYR A 44 8.94 -10.99 -11.21
N VAL A 45 8.18 -11.69 -12.05
CA VAL A 45 7.58 -11.16 -13.27
C VAL A 45 6.30 -10.45 -12.90
N ARG A 46 6.22 -9.18 -13.30
CA ARG A 46 5.01 -8.38 -13.16
C ARG A 46 3.99 -8.79 -14.21
N ALA A 47 2.72 -8.92 -13.81
CA ALA A 47 1.62 -8.98 -14.76
C ALA A 47 1.39 -7.59 -15.37
N ASP A 48 1.46 -7.51 -16.70
CA ASP A 48 0.90 -6.36 -17.41
C ASP A 48 -0.61 -6.31 -17.21
N HIS A 49 -1.16 -5.10 -17.25
CA HIS A 49 -2.60 -4.93 -17.13
C HIS A 49 -3.33 -5.52 -18.33
N ASP A 50 -4.37 -6.31 -18.06
CA ASP A 50 -5.32 -6.77 -19.08
C ASP A 50 -6.69 -6.11 -18.82
N GLU A 51 -7.23 -5.45 -19.84
CA GLU A 51 -8.56 -4.83 -19.83
C GLU A 51 -9.68 -5.85 -19.53
N LEU A 52 -9.46 -7.14 -19.81
CA LEU A 52 -10.37 -8.23 -19.43
C LEU A 52 -10.54 -8.38 -17.91
N LEU A 53 -9.60 -7.85 -17.11
CA LEU A 53 -9.69 -7.83 -15.64
C LEU A 53 -10.49 -6.65 -15.10
N MET A 54 -10.84 -5.67 -15.93
CA MET A 54 -11.57 -4.47 -15.48
C MET A 54 -12.91 -4.77 -14.78
N PRO A 55 -13.74 -5.73 -15.22
CA PRO A 55 -14.94 -6.13 -14.48
C PRO A 55 -14.59 -6.63 -13.06
N HIS A 56 -13.53 -7.42 -12.94
CA HIS A 56 -13.08 -7.99 -11.66
C HIS A 56 -12.53 -6.90 -10.72
N TRP A 57 -11.85 -5.87 -11.24
CA TRP A 57 -11.44 -4.72 -10.44
C TRP A 57 -12.63 -3.94 -9.88
N LYS A 58 -13.72 -3.79 -10.67
CA LYS A 58 -14.95 -3.15 -10.20
C LYS A 58 -15.66 -3.99 -9.14
N GLU A 59 -15.74 -5.29 -9.36
CA GLU A 59 -16.32 -6.23 -8.39
C GLU A 59 -15.52 -6.25 -7.09
N PHE A 60 -14.18 -6.25 -7.16
CA PHE A 60 -13.31 -6.16 -6.00
C PHE A 60 -13.51 -4.85 -5.23
N ALA A 61 -13.54 -3.70 -5.91
CA ALA A 61 -13.83 -2.41 -5.29
C ALA A 61 -15.23 -2.37 -4.63
N ALA A 62 -16.24 -3.01 -5.24
CA ALA A 62 -17.56 -3.13 -4.64
C ALA A 62 -17.54 -4.05 -3.41
N ALA A 63 -16.86 -5.19 -3.48
CA ALA A 63 -16.77 -6.17 -2.42
C ALA A 63 -16.02 -5.62 -1.18
N LEU A 64 -14.95 -4.83 -1.38
CA LEU A 64 -14.25 -4.15 -0.28
C LEU A 64 -15.17 -3.23 0.54
N ARG A 65 -15.98 -2.42 -0.17
CA ARG A 65 -16.94 -1.52 0.48
C ARG A 65 -18.05 -2.30 1.15
N HIS A 66 -18.59 -3.31 0.46
CA HIS A 66 -19.63 -4.18 1.01
C HIS A 66 -19.17 -4.86 2.31
N TRP A 67 -17.96 -5.42 2.33
CA TRP A 67 -17.39 -6.01 3.53
C TRP A 67 -17.29 -4.98 4.67
N SER A 68 -16.82 -3.77 4.36
CA SER A 68 -16.65 -2.70 5.34
C SER A 68 -17.97 -2.24 5.96
N GLU A 69 -19.04 -2.23 5.16
CA GLU A 69 -20.37 -1.79 5.57
C GLU A 69 -21.14 -2.87 6.34
N TYR A 70 -21.08 -4.12 5.87
CA TYR A 70 -21.97 -5.18 6.36
C TYR A 70 -21.28 -6.25 7.21
N HIS A 71 -19.97 -6.47 7.04
CA HIS A 71 -19.26 -7.60 7.65
C HIS A 71 -18.20 -7.18 8.67
N ALA A 72 -17.73 -5.93 8.62
CA ALA A 72 -16.65 -5.46 9.48
C ALA A 72 -16.97 -5.55 10.97
N ASN A 73 -18.24 -5.37 11.39
CA ASN A 73 -18.66 -5.42 12.80
C ASN A 73 -17.80 -4.55 13.74
N GLY A 74 -17.36 -3.39 13.26
CA GLY A 74 -16.47 -2.48 14.00
C GLY A 74 -14.97 -2.72 13.78
N ASP A 75 -14.60 -3.80 13.10
CA ASP A 75 -13.21 -4.17 12.80
C ASP A 75 -12.69 -3.55 11.49
N CYS A 76 -11.43 -3.80 11.14
CA CYS A 76 -10.82 -3.44 9.86
C CYS A 76 -10.25 -4.67 9.14
N LEU A 77 -10.09 -4.58 7.82
CA LEU A 77 -9.14 -5.45 7.11
C LEU A 77 -7.75 -5.03 7.55
N GLU A 78 -6.99 -5.98 8.07
CA GLU A 78 -5.65 -5.70 8.58
C GLU A 78 -4.70 -5.34 7.46
N VAL A 79 -4.77 -6.07 6.34
CA VAL A 79 -3.93 -5.85 5.16
C VAL A 79 -4.73 -5.98 3.88
N VAL A 80 -4.64 -4.97 3.02
CA VAL A 80 -4.96 -5.08 1.60
C VAL A 80 -3.67 -4.89 0.81
N ALA A 81 -3.20 -5.98 0.19
CA ALA A 81 -1.96 -6.03 -0.55
C ALA A 81 -2.19 -6.29 -2.05
N ILE A 82 -1.57 -5.48 -2.91
CA ILE A 82 -1.56 -5.68 -4.36
C ILE A 82 -0.11 -5.82 -4.82
N ASN A 83 0.24 -6.99 -5.36
CA ASN A 83 1.64 -7.37 -5.60
C ASN A 83 1.88 -7.80 -7.05
N SER A 84 2.95 -7.29 -7.65
CA SER A 84 3.46 -7.67 -8.97
C SER A 84 2.45 -7.51 -10.10
N ILE A 85 1.61 -6.46 -10.03
CA ILE A 85 0.59 -6.16 -11.05
C ILE A 85 0.71 -4.71 -11.48
N GLU A 86 0.64 -4.45 -12.79
CA GLU A 86 0.56 -3.09 -13.29
C GLU A 86 -0.81 -2.46 -12.97
N LEU A 87 -0.77 -1.29 -12.34
CA LEU A 87 -1.97 -0.54 -11.94
C LEU A 87 -2.11 0.73 -12.78
N PRO A 88 -2.70 0.64 -13.99
CA PRO A 88 -2.95 1.83 -14.80
C PRO A 88 -3.96 2.74 -14.10
N LYS A 89 -4.06 3.97 -14.62
CA LYS A 89 -4.95 4.99 -14.06
C LYS A 89 -6.40 4.50 -13.94
N SER A 90 -6.90 3.77 -14.94
CA SER A 90 -8.26 3.23 -14.95
C SER A 90 -8.55 2.32 -13.75
N VAL A 91 -7.59 1.47 -13.37
CA VAL A 91 -7.69 0.60 -12.19
C VAL A 91 -7.61 1.42 -10.91
N LEU A 92 -6.64 2.33 -10.80
CA LEU A 92 -6.52 3.22 -9.61
C LEU A 92 -7.78 4.09 -9.42
N ASP A 93 -8.38 4.56 -10.51
CA ASP A 93 -9.62 5.34 -10.48
C ASP A 93 -10.81 4.53 -9.97
N ILE A 94 -10.86 3.21 -10.26
CA ILE A 94 -11.86 2.27 -9.73
C ILE A 94 -11.61 1.95 -8.25
N LEU A 95 -10.36 1.68 -7.88
CA LEU A 95 -10.01 1.30 -6.52
C LEU A 95 -10.13 2.46 -5.54
N ARG A 96 -9.86 3.69 -5.99
CA ARG A 96 -9.80 4.88 -5.11
C ARG A 96 -11.01 5.04 -4.21
N PRO A 97 -12.26 5.13 -4.70
CA PRO A 97 -13.41 5.28 -3.80
C PRO A 97 -13.54 4.11 -2.81
N ALA A 98 -13.21 2.88 -3.23
CA ALA A 98 -13.21 1.75 -2.32
C ALA A 98 -12.17 1.90 -1.21
N PHE A 99 -10.95 2.31 -1.52
CA PHE A 99 -9.91 2.54 -0.51
C PHE A 99 -10.15 3.80 0.32
N GLU A 100 -10.88 4.79 -0.16
CA GLU A 100 -11.27 5.98 0.61
C GLU A 100 -12.35 5.68 1.65
N GLU A 101 -13.27 4.76 1.34
CA GLU A 101 -14.47 4.48 2.13
C GLU A 101 -14.38 3.21 3.00
N SER A 102 -13.51 2.26 2.64
CA SER A 102 -13.43 0.95 3.31
C SER A 102 -12.68 1.00 4.64
N ARG A 103 -12.96 0.05 5.54
CA ARG A 103 -12.28 -0.10 6.83
C ARG A 103 -11.00 -0.90 6.65
N ILE A 104 -9.93 -0.24 6.22
CA ILE A 104 -8.63 -0.84 5.93
C ILE A 104 -7.58 -0.25 6.86
N GLU A 105 -6.80 -1.07 7.55
CA GLU A 105 -5.73 -0.62 8.44
C GLU A 105 -4.40 -0.47 7.70
N THR A 106 -4.02 -1.47 6.90
CA THR A 106 -2.76 -1.51 6.12
C THR A 106 -3.03 -1.55 4.63
N VAL A 107 -2.37 -0.65 3.90
CA VAL A 107 -2.32 -0.67 2.44
C VAL A 107 -0.90 -0.98 2.01
N PHE A 108 -0.75 -2.05 1.22
CA PHE A 108 0.55 -2.52 0.76
C PHE A 108 0.58 -2.66 -0.77
N PHE A 109 1.61 -2.12 -1.39
CA PHE A 109 1.87 -2.27 -2.82
C PHE A 109 3.28 -2.79 -3.06
N ASP A 110 3.39 -3.84 -3.86
CA ASP A 110 4.68 -4.45 -4.22
C ASP A 110 4.80 -4.53 -5.74
N ASN A 111 5.98 -4.19 -6.26
CA ASN A 111 6.36 -4.35 -7.66
C ASN A 111 5.27 -3.88 -8.66
N SER A 112 4.59 -2.78 -8.31
CA SER A 112 3.46 -2.22 -9.05
C SER A 112 3.91 -0.89 -9.68
N HIS A 113 4.13 -0.87 -11.00
CA HIS A 113 4.60 0.34 -11.69
C HIS A 113 3.49 1.42 -11.76
N HIS A 114 3.89 2.67 -12.04
CA HIS A 114 3.11 3.93 -12.05
C HIS A 114 3.23 4.82 -10.80
N THR A 115 4.47 5.10 -10.40
CA THR A 115 4.81 5.77 -9.13
C THR A 115 4.16 7.15 -8.95
N GLY A 116 4.13 7.99 -9.99
CA GLY A 116 3.46 9.30 -9.90
C GLY A 116 1.94 9.22 -9.68
N ARG A 117 1.28 8.21 -10.26
CA ARG A 117 -0.17 8.00 -10.08
C ARG A 117 -0.46 7.36 -8.73
N MET A 118 0.41 6.45 -8.28
CA MET A 118 0.32 5.82 -6.98
C MET A 118 0.40 6.85 -5.85
N VAL A 119 1.33 7.82 -5.93
CA VAL A 119 1.41 8.91 -4.95
C VAL A 119 0.11 9.70 -4.87
N GLY A 120 -0.48 10.05 -6.02
CA GLY A 120 -1.77 10.75 -6.07
C GLY A 120 -2.91 9.92 -5.47
N PHE A 121 -2.95 8.61 -5.75
CA PHE A 121 -3.89 7.68 -5.16
C PHE A 121 -3.77 7.64 -3.63
N VAL A 122 -2.57 7.38 -3.10
CA VAL A 122 -2.30 7.25 -1.66
C VAL A 122 -2.61 8.55 -0.94
N LYS A 123 -2.27 9.70 -1.54
CA LYS A 123 -2.62 11.01 -0.98
C LYS A 123 -4.13 11.15 -0.76
N ASN A 124 -4.95 10.78 -1.73
CA ASN A 124 -6.41 10.88 -1.58
C ASN A 124 -6.94 9.90 -0.51
N VAL A 125 -6.42 8.67 -0.51
CA VAL A 125 -6.75 7.66 0.52
C VAL A 125 -6.40 8.18 1.91
N LEU A 126 -5.21 8.74 2.11
CA LEU A 126 -4.80 9.33 3.40
C LEU A 126 -5.62 10.56 3.79
N GLN A 127 -6.24 11.27 2.86
CA GLN A 127 -7.10 12.41 3.19
C GLN A 127 -8.51 11.98 3.61
N ARG A 128 -8.99 10.83 3.15
CA ARG A 128 -10.39 10.40 3.33
C ARG A 128 -10.54 9.21 4.27
N ASN A 129 -9.62 8.26 4.22
CA ASN A 129 -9.72 7.03 4.98
C ASN A 129 -8.95 7.14 6.29
N HIS A 130 -9.68 7.34 7.38
CA HIS A 130 -9.12 7.50 8.72
C HIS A 130 -8.67 6.20 9.40
N PHE A 131 -9.03 5.05 8.84
CA PHE A 131 -8.65 3.73 9.33
C PHE A 131 -7.24 3.33 8.89
N VAL A 132 -6.77 3.83 7.74
CA VAL A 132 -5.42 3.53 7.25
C VAL A 132 -4.38 4.17 8.18
N THR A 133 -3.60 3.32 8.83
CA THR A 133 -2.51 3.73 9.73
C THR A 133 -1.16 3.12 9.34
N LYS A 134 -1.14 2.18 8.40
CA LYS A 134 0.08 1.50 7.95
C LYS A 134 0.15 1.54 6.42
N LEU A 135 1.29 1.97 5.89
CA LEU A 135 1.57 2.03 4.46
C LEU A 135 2.83 1.25 4.13
N GLY A 136 2.80 0.46 3.07
CA GLY A 136 3.99 -0.20 2.55
C GLY A 136 4.10 -0.12 1.04
N PHE A 137 5.31 0.17 0.59
CA PHE A 137 5.71 0.16 -0.80
C PHE A 137 6.99 -0.66 -0.90
N TYR A 138 6.98 -1.67 -1.78
CA TYR A 138 8.15 -2.47 -2.09
C TYR A 138 8.42 -2.44 -3.59
N GLU A 139 9.68 -2.19 -3.95
CA GLU A 139 10.15 -2.12 -5.35
C GLU A 139 9.44 -1.07 -6.23
N ILE A 140 8.81 -0.08 -5.60
CA ILE A 140 8.15 1.03 -6.29
C ILE A 140 9.10 2.23 -6.32
N LYS A 141 9.67 2.53 -7.49
CA LYS A 141 10.68 3.59 -7.67
C LYS A 141 10.08 5.00 -7.66
N PHE A 142 10.12 5.66 -6.51
CA PHE A 142 9.60 7.03 -6.40
C PHE A 142 10.62 8.06 -6.91
N SER A 143 10.11 9.09 -7.59
CA SER A 143 10.88 10.31 -7.80
C SER A 143 10.98 11.11 -6.49
N GLN A 144 11.94 12.02 -6.41
CA GLN A 144 12.08 12.91 -5.25
C GLN A 144 10.80 13.73 -4.99
N GLU A 145 10.14 14.21 -6.05
CA GLU A 145 8.85 14.91 -5.95
C GLU A 145 7.72 14.00 -5.46
N GLY A 146 7.74 12.72 -5.87
CA GLY A 146 6.79 11.71 -5.39
C GLY A 146 6.94 11.46 -3.89
N VAL A 147 8.17 11.28 -3.42
CA VAL A 147 8.46 11.11 -1.98
C VAL A 147 8.10 12.35 -1.19
N LYS A 148 8.41 13.55 -1.70
CA LYS A 148 7.99 14.81 -1.08
C LYS A 148 6.47 14.87 -0.93
N SER A 149 5.75 14.58 -2.00
CA SER A 149 4.28 14.61 -2.00
C SER A 149 3.67 13.60 -1.02
N LEU A 150 4.26 12.40 -0.92
CA LEU A 150 3.87 11.39 0.08
C LEU A 150 4.15 11.89 1.50
N CYS A 151 5.34 12.44 1.75
CA CYS A 151 5.71 13.00 3.05
C CYS A 151 4.80 14.16 3.46
N ASP A 152 4.42 15.03 2.54
CA ASP A 152 3.50 16.14 2.81
C ASP A 152 2.09 15.63 3.14
N ALA A 153 1.62 14.57 2.47
CA ALA A 153 0.35 13.94 2.79
C ALA A 153 0.35 13.30 4.19
N ILE A 154 1.44 12.60 4.56
CA ILE A 154 1.61 12.02 5.91
C ILE A 154 1.66 13.13 6.97
N LYS A 155 2.38 14.23 6.72
CA LYS A 155 2.43 15.37 7.65
C LYS A 155 1.07 15.96 7.91
N LEU A 156 0.30 16.23 6.85
CA LEU A 156 -1.05 16.78 6.95
C LEU A 156 -1.94 15.86 7.80
N ARG A 157 -1.91 14.57 7.48
CA ARG A 157 -2.67 13.53 8.17
C ARG A 157 -2.28 13.40 9.66
N ASN A 158 -0.99 13.45 9.97
CA ASN A 158 -0.49 13.46 11.35
C ASN A 158 -0.92 14.72 12.11
N ALA A 159 -0.94 15.89 11.46
CA ALA A 159 -1.38 17.15 12.06
C ALA A 159 -2.87 17.15 12.42
N GLU A 160 -3.68 16.35 11.72
CA GLU A 160 -5.10 16.11 12.01
C GLU A 160 -5.34 15.09 13.15
N GLY A 161 -4.27 14.57 13.77
CA GLY A 161 -4.34 13.66 14.90
C GLY A 161 -4.55 12.19 14.53
N GLN A 162 -4.44 11.85 13.24
CA GLN A 162 -4.70 10.50 12.71
C GLN A 162 -3.41 9.86 12.23
N PHE A 163 -2.58 9.46 13.17
CA PHE A 163 -1.17 9.16 12.94
C PHE A 163 -0.93 7.91 12.09
N ILE A 164 0.02 8.03 11.15
CA ILE A 164 0.63 6.88 10.49
C ILE A 164 1.60 6.22 11.47
N LYS A 165 1.39 4.93 11.72
CA LYS A 165 2.15 4.10 12.67
C LYS A 165 3.24 3.27 11.99
N TYR A 166 3.10 3.01 10.70
CA TYR A 166 4.06 2.22 9.93
C TYR A 166 4.21 2.80 8.52
N LEU A 167 5.45 3.01 8.11
CA LEU A 167 5.81 3.35 6.74
C LEU A 167 6.95 2.44 6.26
N ALA A 168 6.67 1.62 5.25
CA ALA A 168 7.71 0.91 4.51
C ALA A 168 7.91 1.54 3.12
N LEU A 169 9.16 1.84 2.79
CA LEU A 169 9.60 2.30 1.48
C LEU A 169 10.79 1.47 1.06
N ALA A 170 10.62 0.16 0.91
CA ALA A 170 11.74 -0.76 0.73
C ALA A 170 12.10 -0.92 -0.75
N ASN A 171 13.40 -0.86 -1.08
CA ASN A 171 13.89 -0.84 -2.47
C ASN A 171 13.19 0.22 -3.37
N CYS A 172 12.86 1.38 -2.81
CA CYS A 172 12.04 2.41 -3.46
C CYS A 172 12.84 3.53 -4.15
N PHE A 173 14.17 3.51 -4.08
CA PHE A 173 15.04 4.56 -4.62
C PHE A 173 16.05 3.98 -5.60
N GLU A 174 16.04 4.45 -6.85
CA GLU A 174 16.88 3.93 -7.95
C GLU A 174 18.38 4.07 -7.69
N HIS A 175 18.78 5.18 -7.06
CA HIS A 175 20.19 5.50 -6.79
C HIS A 175 20.50 5.48 -5.30
N GLY A 176 19.69 4.75 -4.54
CA GLY A 176 19.69 4.77 -3.09
C GLY A 176 19.08 6.05 -2.51
N ILE A 177 18.94 6.07 -1.19
CA ILE A 177 18.39 7.20 -0.46
C ILE A 177 19.49 8.19 -0.07
N ASP A 178 19.34 9.46 -0.46
CA ASP A 178 20.23 10.53 -0.02
C ASP A 178 19.82 11.10 1.35
N THR A 179 20.79 11.72 2.02
CA THR A 179 20.60 12.38 3.33
C THR A 179 19.43 13.38 3.37
N HIS A 180 19.18 14.14 2.30
CA HIS A 180 18.08 15.12 2.27
C HIS A 180 16.71 14.42 2.22
N THR A 181 16.58 13.43 1.35
CA THR A 181 15.38 12.59 1.24
C THR A 181 15.10 11.82 2.55
N LEU A 182 16.13 11.25 3.17
CA LEU A 182 16.02 10.59 4.48
C LEU A 182 15.50 11.54 5.57
N LYS A 183 16.07 12.74 5.69
CA LYS A 183 15.60 13.75 6.65
C LYS A 183 14.15 14.14 6.40
N MET A 184 13.73 14.22 5.13
CA MET A 184 12.37 14.54 4.76
C MET A 184 11.37 13.48 5.26
N ILE A 185 11.72 12.20 5.09
CA ILE A 185 10.92 11.05 5.57
C ILE A 185 10.88 11.02 7.09
N LEU A 186 12.02 11.15 7.76
CA LEU A 186 12.08 11.18 9.23
C LEU A 186 11.23 12.33 9.80
N THR A 187 11.30 13.51 9.19
CA THR A 187 10.50 14.67 9.61
C THR A 187 9.00 14.44 9.40
N SER A 188 8.59 13.73 8.34
CA SER A 188 7.17 13.50 8.07
C SER A 188 6.54 12.51 9.04
N ILE A 189 7.25 11.44 9.38
CA ILE A 189 6.76 10.47 10.37
C ILE A 189 6.80 11.04 11.79
N ALA A 190 7.77 11.89 12.11
CA ALA A 190 7.91 12.53 13.41
C ALA A 190 6.97 13.74 13.61
N SER A 191 6.24 14.18 12.58
CA SER A 191 5.36 15.35 12.68
C SER A 191 4.07 15.12 13.49
N GLY A 192 3.95 13.96 14.14
CA GLY A 192 2.81 13.57 14.97
C GLY A 192 3.07 13.72 16.48
N SER A 193 2.30 13.01 17.29
CA SER A 193 2.49 12.98 18.75
C SER A 193 3.85 12.39 19.10
N ALA A 194 4.56 13.01 20.07
CA ALA A 194 5.82 12.50 20.63
C ALA A 194 5.69 11.10 21.28
N THR A 195 4.46 10.62 21.49
CA THR A 195 4.16 9.30 22.06
C THR A 195 3.83 8.22 21.02
N ALA A 196 3.64 8.59 19.75
CA ALA A 196 3.35 7.62 18.70
C ALA A 196 4.66 6.94 18.27
N VAL A 197 4.82 5.67 18.59
CA VAL A 197 5.90 4.85 18.02
C VAL A 197 5.58 4.65 16.54
N VAL A 198 6.38 5.24 15.67
CA VAL A 198 6.29 5.02 14.23
C VAL A 198 7.40 4.08 13.81
N VAL A 199 7.02 2.99 13.17
CA VAL A 199 7.96 2.05 12.57
C VAL A 199 8.26 2.50 11.14
N LEU A 200 9.55 2.63 10.83
CA LEU A 200 10.04 3.02 9.52
C LEU A 200 10.90 1.88 8.96
N ASP A 201 10.49 1.30 7.84
CA ASP A 201 11.27 0.30 7.09
C ASP A 201 11.82 0.92 5.79
N LEU A 202 13.14 1.06 5.73
CA LEU A 202 13.90 1.56 4.58
C LEU A 202 14.87 0.52 4.02
N ARG A 203 14.63 -0.78 4.25
CA ARG A 203 15.53 -1.83 3.77
C ARG A 203 15.75 -1.75 2.26
N SER A 204 16.92 -2.19 1.83
CA SER A 204 17.31 -2.29 0.42
C SER A 204 17.32 -0.97 -0.36
N ASN A 205 17.49 0.18 0.31
CA ASN A 205 17.61 1.50 -0.34
C ASN A 205 19.05 2.03 -0.45
N GLY A 206 20.05 1.16 -0.40
CA GLY A 206 21.45 1.55 -0.66
C GLY A 206 21.97 2.71 0.21
N MET A 207 21.75 2.68 1.53
CA MET A 207 22.23 3.72 2.44
C MET A 207 23.76 3.68 2.58
N SER A 208 24.41 4.85 2.54
CA SER A 208 25.84 4.96 2.85
C SER A 208 26.07 5.18 4.34
N SER A 209 27.34 5.23 4.77
CA SER A 209 27.71 5.57 6.16
C SER A 209 27.25 6.97 6.59
N ARG A 210 27.02 7.88 5.63
CA ARG A 210 26.49 9.23 5.93
C ARG A 210 25.04 9.17 6.37
N GLU A 211 24.20 8.41 5.67
CA GLU A 211 22.80 8.21 6.01
C GLU A 211 22.65 7.43 7.32
N ALA A 212 23.51 6.45 7.58
CA ALA A 212 23.51 5.72 8.85
C ALA A 212 23.68 6.65 10.07
N ALA A 213 24.54 7.68 9.95
CA ALA A 213 24.75 8.68 11.01
C ALA A 213 23.56 9.63 11.22
N VAL A 214 22.58 9.68 10.31
CA VAL A 214 21.34 10.47 10.47
C VAL A 214 20.30 9.71 11.30
N ILE A 215 20.39 8.38 11.32
CA ILE A 215 19.45 7.48 12.01
C ILE A 215 19.93 7.14 13.44
N ALA A 216 21.25 7.16 13.67
CA ALA A 216 21.90 6.92 14.96
C ALA A 216 21.71 8.08 15.94
#